data_AF-A0A4D7JLY3-F1
#
_entry.id   AF-A0A4D7JLY3-F1
#
_cell.length_a   1.000
_cell.length_b   1.000
_cell.length_c   1.000
_cell.angle_alpha   90.00
_cell.angle_beta   90.00
_cell.angle_gamma   90.00
#
_symmetry.space_group_name_H-M   'P 1'
#
loop_
_entity.id
_entity.type
_entity.pdbx_description
1 polymer ?
#
loop_
_entity_poly.entity_id
_entity_poly.type
_entity_poly.pdbx_seq_one_letter_code
_entity_poly.pdbx_strand_id
1 'polypeptide(L)'
;MVIDRSCDDNMPGNKFEYAVKITLDIKDSDEVMSYSGCGKYIGTATLNGVWQLNKINEKSVDNPPKPPNIQFRFEERNISGFTGCNRFKGNVEFSDNSIKTTQFSVTNLACKLNDIEKEFLNSIAEKKLNYLITGDTLTLWTAEDNLVFIRL
;
A
#
# COMPACT_ATOMS: atom_id res chain seq x y z
N MET A 1 -19.25 -1.88 -10.36
CA MET A 1 -18.55 -0.58 -10.47
C MET A 1 -18.42 0.03 -9.09
N VAL A 2 -17.21 0.38 -8.67
CA VAL A 2 -16.99 1.21 -7.48
C VAL A 2 -17.25 2.66 -7.90
N ILE A 3 -18.11 3.35 -7.17
CA ILE A 3 -18.47 4.74 -7.42
C ILE A 3 -17.87 5.56 -6.29
N ASP A 4 -16.97 6.48 -6.65
CA ASP A 4 -16.35 7.43 -5.75
C ASP A 4 -17.38 8.49 -5.29
N ARG A 5 -18.18 8.12 -4.30
CA ARG A 5 -19.13 8.99 -3.61
C ARG A 5 -19.31 8.50 -2.19
N SER A 6 -19.39 9.44 -1.23
CA SER A 6 -19.70 9.12 0.15
C SER A 6 -21.07 8.43 0.24
N CYS A 7 -21.13 7.32 0.95
CA CYS A 7 -22.33 6.51 1.11
C CYS A 7 -22.74 6.50 2.59
N ASP A 8 -24.00 6.85 2.85
CA ASP A 8 -24.63 6.70 4.16
C ASP A 8 -25.45 5.40 4.09
N ASP A 9 -25.15 4.46 4.98
CA ASP A 9 -26.07 3.34 5.18
C ASP A 9 -27.28 3.89 5.96
N ASN A 10 -28.45 3.26 5.92
CA ASN A 10 -29.61 3.69 6.73
C ASN A 10 -29.38 3.57 8.26
N MET A 11 -28.13 3.38 8.71
CA MET A 11 -27.65 3.40 10.08
C MET A 11 -26.96 4.74 10.39
N PRO A 12 -27.46 5.52 11.36
CA PRO A 12 -26.87 6.79 11.72
C PRO A 12 -25.41 6.64 12.19
N GLY A 13 -24.49 7.35 11.55
CA GLY A 13 -23.11 7.52 12.03
C GLY A 13 -22.04 6.72 11.28
N ASN A 14 -22.41 5.79 10.39
CA ASN A 14 -21.45 5.05 9.58
C ASN A 14 -21.27 5.69 8.20
N LYS A 15 -20.29 6.60 8.09
CA LYS A 15 -19.88 7.14 6.80
C LYS A 15 -18.90 6.19 6.12
N PHE A 16 -19.25 5.74 4.93
CA PHE A 16 -18.38 4.94 4.09
C PHE A 16 -17.82 5.78 2.94
N GLU A 17 -16.54 5.57 2.65
CA GLU A 17 -15.79 6.32 1.64
C GLU A 17 -16.31 6.04 0.21
N TYR A 18 -16.87 4.85 -0.05
CA TYR A 18 -17.27 4.43 -1.38
C TYR A 18 -18.70 3.88 -1.43
N ALA A 19 -19.42 4.15 -2.52
CA ALA A 19 -20.64 3.44 -2.88
C ALA A 19 -20.31 2.36 -3.91
N VAL A 20 -20.78 1.14 -3.68
CA VAL A 20 -20.60 0.00 -4.58
C VAL A 20 -21.91 -0.25 -5.32
N LYS A 21 -21.86 -0.33 -6.65
CA LYS A 21 -23.00 -0.75 -7.48
C LYS A 21 -22.63 -2.00 -8.26
N ILE A 22 -23.40 -3.07 -8.07
CA ILE A 22 -23.28 -4.32 -8.83
C ILE A 22 -24.47 -4.41 -9.77
N THR A 23 -24.21 -4.63 -11.05
CA THR A 23 -25.24 -4.83 -12.06
C THR A 23 -25.10 -6.25 -12.57
N LEU A 24 -26.17 -7.04 -12.44
CA LEU A 24 -26.26 -8.39 -12.97
C LEU A 24 -27.04 -8.33 -14.28
N ASP A 25 -26.39 -8.77 -15.35
CA ASP A 25 -27.01 -9.04 -16.64
C ASP A 25 -27.29 -10.55 -16.70
N ILE A 26 -28.57 -10.92 -16.69
CA ILE A 26 -29.00 -12.31 -16.66
C ILE A 26 -29.10 -12.78 -18.11
N LYS A 27 -28.27 -13.75 -18.50
CA LYS A 27 -28.39 -14.38 -19.82
C LYS A 27 -29.82 -14.91 -20.02
N ASP A 28 -30.38 -14.60 -21.19
CA ASP A 28 -31.74 -14.97 -21.62
C ASP A 28 -32.88 -14.22 -20.90
N SER A 29 -32.59 -13.07 -20.28
CA SER A 29 -33.59 -12.12 -19.79
C SER A 29 -33.18 -10.68 -20.14
N ASP A 30 -34.12 -9.82 -20.52
CA ASP A 30 -33.89 -8.37 -20.66
C ASP A 30 -33.81 -7.65 -19.29
N GLU A 31 -33.94 -8.40 -18.19
CA GLU A 31 -33.97 -7.88 -16.83
C GLU A 31 -32.56 -7.65 -16.28
N VAL A 32 -32.24 -6.38 -16.05
CA VAL A 32 -30.98 -5.94 -15.44
C VAL A 32 -31.20 -5.68 -13.96
N MET A 33 -30.67 -6.54 -13.09
CA MET A 33 -30.75 -6.34 -11.64
C MET A 33 -29.61 -5.44 -11.17
N SER A 34 -29.90 -4.45 -10.33
CA SER A 34 -28.87 -3.59 -9.73
C SER A 34 -28.92 -3.59 -8.21
N TYR A 35 -27.78 -3.92 -7.59
CA TYR A 35 -27.56 -3.87 -6.16
C TYR A 35 -26.68 -2.67 -5.84
N SER A 36 -27.01 -1.96 -4.77
CA SER A 36 -26.20 -0.84 -4.27
C SER A 36 -25.89 -1.06 -2.79
N GLY A 37 -24.67 -0.74 -2.38
CA GLY A 37 -24.24 -0.81 -0.98
C GLY A 37 -23.13 0.18 -0.68
N CYS A 38 -22.78 0.29 0.59
CA CYS A 38 -21.67 1.12 1.04
C CYS A 38 -20.45 0.25 1.35
N GLY A 39 -19.25 0.74 1.02
CA GLY A 39 -18.01 0.00 1.21
C GLY A 39 -16.86 0.90 1.61
N LYS A 40 -15.91 0.35 2.36
CA LYS A 40 -14.63 0.99 2.62
C LYS A 40 -13.57 0.32 1.78
N TYR A 41 -12.74 1.10 1.09
CA TYR A 41 -11.57 0.55 0.44
C TYR A 41 -10.55 0.15 1.52
N ILE A 42 -10.28 -1.14 1.60
CA ILE A 42 -9.38 -1.74 2.60
C ILE A 42 -7.99 -2.01 2.02
N GLY A 43 -7.72 -1.60 0.78
CA GLY A 43 -6.54 -1.96 0.03
C GLY A 43 -6.79 -3.17 -0.88
N THR A 44 -5.86 -3.45 -1.78
CA THR A 44 -5.84 -4.73 -2.50
C THR A 44 -5.25 -5.80 -1.59
N ALA A 45 -5.98 -6.90 -1.33
CA ALA A 45 -5.48 -8.03 -0.51
C ALA A 45 -4.10 -8.55 -0.97
N THR A 46 -3.76 -8.32 -2.23
CA THR A 46 -2.47 -8.62 -2.84
C THR A 46 -1.30 -7.86 -2.20
N LEU A 47 -1.49 -6.62 -1.77
CA LEU A 47 -0.42 -5.80 -1.16
C LEU A 47 -0.12 -6.24 0.29
N ASN A 48 -0.97 -7.08 0.92
CA ASN A 48 -0.76 -7.60 2.29
C ASN A 48 0.46 -8.52 2.32
N GLY A 49 1.24 -8.41 3.39
CA GLY A 49 2.39 -9.28 3.62
C GLY A 49 3.72 -8.56 3.51
N VAL A 50 4.78 -9.34 3.34
CA VAL A 50 6.16 -8.86 3.38
C VAL A 50 6.71 -8.75 1.96
N TRP A 51 7.36 -7.62 1.69
CA TRP A 51 7.97 -7.27 0.42
C TRP A 51 9.43 -6.91 0.65
N GLN A 52 10.33 -7.59 -0.05
CA GLN A 52 11.76 -7.33 0.01
C GLN A 52 12.15 -6.30 -1.04
N LEU A 53 12.91 -5.27 -0.65
CA LEU A 53 13.44 -4.28 -1.57
C LEU A 53 14.45 -4.92 -2.52
N ASN A 54 14.23 -4.74 -3.82
CA ASN A 54 15.10 -5.21 -4.88
C ASN A 54 15.85 -4.06 -5.55
N LYS A 55 15.17 -2.93 -5.79
CA LYS A 55 15.77 -1.73 -6.38
C LYS A 55 15.26 -0.45 -5.73
N ILE A 56 16.16 0.52 -5.62
CA ILE A 56 15.82 1.91 -5.31
C ILE A 56 16.37 2.80 -6.43
N ASN A 57 15.47 3.53 -7.07
CA ASN A 57 15.72 4.24 -8.31
C ASN A 57 16.36 3.31 -9.36
N GLU A 58 17.54 3.65 -9.88
CA GLU A 58 18.30 2.79 -10.81
C GLU A 58 19.30 1.87 -10.11
N LYS A 59 19.41 1.93 -8.77
CA LYS A 59 20.38 1.16 -7.99
C LYS A 59 19.77 -0.17 -7.54
N SER A 60 20.46 -1.26 -7.90
CA SER A 60 20.16 -2.59 -7.36
C SER A 60 20.60 -2.68 -5.90
N VAL A 61 19.76 -3.32 -5.08
CA VAL A 61 20.11 -3.64 -3.69
C VAL A 61 20.72 -5.04 -3.69
N ASP A 62 21.97 -5.15 -4.13
CA ASP A 62 22.63 -6.45 -4.31
C ASP A 62 23.06 -7.07 -2.98
N ASN A 63 22.43 -8.20 -2.65
CA ASN A 63 22.83 -9.17 -1.61
C ASN A 63 23.36 -8.60 -0.27
N PRO A 64 22.66 -7.65 0.38
CA PRO A 64 22.98 -7.32 1.76
C PRO A 64 22.75 -8.57 2.66
N PRO A 65 23.53 -8.75 3.75
CA PRO A 65 23.33 -9.86 4.70
C PRO A 65 21.90 -9.92 5.26
N LYS A 66 21.23 -8.77 5.30
CA LYS A 66 19.82 -8.65 5.65
C LYS A 66 19.15 -7.58 4.77
N PRO A 67 18.37 -7.98 3.76
CA PRO A 67 17.80 -7.04 2.81
C PRO A 67 16.71 -6.17 3.44
N PRO A 68 16.64 -4.88 3.03
CA PRO A 68 15.54 -4.01 3.43
C PRO A 68 14.21 -4.62 3.00
N ASN A 69 13.19 -4.45 3.82
CA ASN A 69 11.86 -4.97 3.56
C ASN A 69 10.80 -4.07 4.19
N ILE A 70 9.59 -4.19 3.65
CA ILE A 70 8.39 -3.56 4.16
C ILE A 70 7.30 -4.61 4.31
N GLN A 71 6.59 -4.55 5.42
CA GLN A 71 5.43 -5.36 5.71
C GLN A 71 4.22 -4.46 5.81
N PHE A 72 3.22 -4.71 4.96
CA PHE A 72 1.91 -4.07 5.03
C PHE A 72 0.97 -4.96 5.84
N ARG A 73 0.27 -4.36 6.81
CA ARG A 73 -0.83 -5.00 7.54
C ARG A 73 -2.10 -4.16 7.38
N PHE A 74 -3.02 -4.65 6.56
CA PHE A 74 -4.25 -3.91 6.25
C PHE A 74 -5.22 -3.80 7.41
N GLU A 75 -5.43 -4.90 8.14
CA GLU A 75 -6.36 -4.93 9.27
C GLU A 75 -5.97 -3.91 10.34
N GLU A 76 -4.65 -3.77 10.57
CA GLU A 76 -4.09 -2.83 11.55
C GLU A 76 -3.81 -1.43 10.96
N ARG A 77 -3.97 -1.24 9.64
CA ARG A 77 -3.61 0.00 8.92
C ARG A 77 -2.20 0.52 9.23
N ASN A 78 -1.24 -0.39 9.33
CA ASN A 78 0.13 -0.06 9.64
C ASN A 78 1.13 -0.69 8.67
N ILE A 79 2.33 -0.11 8.68
CA ILE A 79 3.52 -0.61 8.02
C ILE A 79 4.61 -0.81 9.06
N SER A 80 5.43 -1.82 8.83
CA SER A 80 6.66 -2.03 9.58
C SER A 80 7.68 -2.67 8.69
N GLY A 81 8.96 -2.52 9.01
CA GLY A 81 9.97 -3.21 8.22
C GLY A 81 11.38 -2.96 8.71
N PHE A 82 12.30 -3.21 7.81
CA PHE A 82 13.72 -3.08 8.04
C PHE A 82 14.36 -2.28 6.91
N THR A 83 15.22 -1.32 7.22
CA THR A 83 15.86 -0.43 6.24
C THR A 83 17.26 -0.90 5.82
N GLY A 84 17.71 -2.04 6.32
CA GLY A 84 19.10 -2.52 6.18
C GLY A 84 19.92 -2.34 7.46
N CYS A 85 19.57 -1.35 8.29
CA CYS A 85 20.18 -1.13 9.62
C CYS A 85 19.11 -1.02 10.72
N ASN A 86 18.10 -0.18 10.51
CA ASN A 86 17.08 0.11 11.50
C ASN A 86 15.75 -0.57 11.19
N ARG A 87 14.92 -0.66 12.22
CA ARG A 87 13.52 -1.03 12.08
C ARG A 87 12.70 0.23 12.03
N PHE A 88 11.67 0.21 11.19
CA PHE A 88 10.69 1.29 11.14
C PHE A 88 9.28 0.77 11.37
N LYS A 89 8.41 1.68 11.80
CA LYS A 89 6.97 1.50 11.91
C LYS A 89 6.28 2.79 11.50
N GLY A 90 5.09 2.68 10.95
CA GLY A 90 4.24 3.83 10.64
C GLY A 90 2.81 3.38 10.36
N ASN A 91 1.92 4.35 10.23
CA ASN A 91 0.57 4.12 9.77
C ASN A 91 0.51 4.25 8.25
N VAL A 92 -0.52 3.66 7.65
CA VAL A 92 -0.75 3.72 6.22
C VAL A 92 -2.24 3.87 5.91
N GLU A 93 -2.53 4.84 5.06
CA GLU A 93 -3.84 5.04 4.44
C GLU A 93 -3.79 4.45 3.03
N PHE A 94 -4.75 3.59 2.71
CA PHE A 94 -4.86 2.95 1.40
C PHE A 94 -5.92 3.64 0.56
N SER A 95 -5.61 3.89 -0.71
CA SER A 95 -6.52 4.36 -1.74
C SER A 95 -6.36 3.48 -2.98
N ASP A 96 -7.26 3.59 -3.96
CA ASP A 96 -7.32 2.69 -5.14
C ASP A 96 -5.93 2.35 -5.73
N ASN A 97 -5.13 3.37 -6.08
CA ASN A 97 -3.81 3.21 -6.71
C ASN A 97 -2.67 3.88 -5.93
N SER A 98 -2.91 4.28 -4.69
CA SER A 98 -1.89 4.96 -3.88
C SER A 98 -1.99 4.60 -2.41
N ILE A 99 -0.86 4.65 -1.72
CA ILE A 99 -0.78 4.59 -0.28
C ILE A 99 -0.23 5.91 0.25
N LYS A 100 -0.64 6.30 1.45
CA LYS A 100 -0.06 7.44 2.16
C LYS A 100 0.45 6.97 3.50
N THR A 101 1.75 7.13 3.72
CA THR A 101 2.37 6.78 5.00
C THR A 101 2.28 7.96 5.96
N THR A 102 2.03 7.69 7.24
CA THR A 102 1.96 8.73 8.29
C THR A 102 2.53 8.19 9.61
N GLN A 103 2.82 9.07 10.57
CA GLN A 103 3.31 8.70 11.91
C GLN A 103 4.52 7.76 11.86
N PHE A 104 5.55 8.16 11.11
CA PHE A 104 6.70 7.31 10.85
C PHE A 104 7.69 7.36 12.01
N SER A 105 8.15 6.20 12.48
CA SER A 105 9.09 6.05 13.58
C SER A 105 10.18 5.05 13.20
N VAL A 106 11.43 5.41 13.43
CA VAL A 106 12.60 4.59 13.08
C VAL A 106 13.49 4.47 14.31
N THR A 107 14.04 3.28 14.55
CA THR A 107 15.08 3.11 15.58
C THR A 107 16.36 3.82 15.16
N ASN A 108 17.21 4.24 16.10
CA ASN A 108 18.48 4.90 15.78
C ASN A 108 19.67 4.04 16.23
N LEU A 109 20.01 3.04 15.43
CA LEU A 109 21.23 2.25 15.57
C LEU A 109 22.36 2.88 14.75
N ALA A 110 23.56 2.95 15.34
CA ALA A 110 24.75 3.47 14.67
C ALA A 110 25.33 2.41 13.71
N CYS A 111 24.79 2.29 12.50
CA CYS A 111 25.41 1.48 11.44
C CYS A 111 26.35 2.33 10.56
N LYS A 112 27.28 1.64 9.88
CA LYS A 112 28.17 2.26 8.87
C LYS A 112 27.49 2.41 7.49
N LEU A 113 26.45 1.62 7.22
CA LEU A 113 25.69 1.60 5.96
C LEU A 113 24.52 2.58 6.02
N ASN A 114 24.80 3.87 5.78
CA ASN A 114 23.83 4.95 5.98
C ASN A 114 23.10 5.40 4.70
N ASP A 115 23.65 5.14 3.51
CA ASP A 115 23.14 5.80 2.30
C ASP A 115 21.87 5.13 1.75
N ILE A 116 21.85 3.80 1.66
CA ILE A 116 20.65 3.05 1.21
C ILE A 116 19.50 3.24 2.21
N GLU A 117 19.80 3.23 3.51
CA GLU A 117 18.80 3.46 4.55
C GLU A 117 18.17 4.85 4.42
N LYS A 118 18.98 5.90 4.29
CA LYS A 118 18.49 7.27 4.15
C LYS A 118 17.66 7.42 2.87
N GLU A 119 18.14 6.89 1.76
CA GLU A 119 17.41 6.93 0.48
C GLU A 119 16.06 6.23 0.64
N PHE A 120 16.05 5.00 1.17
CA PHE A 120 14.83 4.23 1.39
C PHE A 120 13.83 4.93 2.32
N LEU A 121 14.29 5.43 3.47
CA LEU A 121 13.44 6.16 4.42
C LEU A 121 12.87 7.43 3.80
N ASN A 122 13.70 8.21 3.10
CA ASN A 122 13.27 9.44 2.46
C ASN A 122 12.24 9.18 1.35
N SER A 123 12.34 8.05 0.64
CA SER A 123 11.37 7.70 -0.39
C SER A 123 10.01 7.29 0.19
N ILE A 124 9.96 6.68 1.38
CA ILE A 124 8.71 6.13 1.94
C ILE A 124 8.08 6.91 3.09
N ALA A 125 8.83 7.70 3.84
CA ALA A 125 8.34 8.34 5.07
C ALA A 125 7.47 9.55 4.75
N GLU A 126 6.27 9.57 5.34
CA GLU A 126 5.32 10.70 5.28
C GLU A 126 4.96 11.18 3.86
N LYS A 127 4.94 10.23 2.91
CA LYS A 127 4.71 10.50 1.49
C LYS A 127 3.47 9.77 0.98
N LYS A 128 2.88 10.33 -0.08
CA LYS A 128 1.91 9.63 -0.92
C LYS A 128 2.67 8.91 -2.03
N LEU A 129 2.56 7.59 -2.05
CA LEU A 129 3.21 6.70 -3.01
C LEU A 129 2.14 6.09 -3.90
N ASN A 130 2.33 6.16 -5.21
CA ASN A 130 1.55 5.33 -6.11
C ASN A 130 2.09 3.90 -6.04
N TYR A 131 1.22 2.92 -6.27
CA TYR A 131 1.64 1.52 -6.27
C TYR A 131 1.05 0.73 -7.44
N LEU A 132 1.79 -0.29 -7.86
CA LEU A 132 1.38 -1.26 -8.87
C LEU A 132 1.91 -2.63 -8.48
N ILE A 133 1.05 -3.64 -8.54
CA ILE A 133 1.44 -5.03 -8.35
C ILE A 133 1.30 -5.76 -9.68
N THR A 134 2.37 -6.43 -10.11
CA THR A 134 2.37 -7.29 -11.29
C THR A 134 3.03 -8.62 -10.91
N GLY A 135 2.22 -9.67 -10.78
CA GLY A 135 2.68 -10.96 -10.24
C GLY A 135 3.23 -10.80 -8.83
N ASP A 136 4.49 -11.19 -8.62
CA ASP A 136 5.20 -11.10 -7.34
C ASP A 136 6.04 -9.82 -7.20
N THR A 137 5.86 -8.84 -8.10
CA THR A 137 6.57 -7.57 -8.07
C THR A 137 5.64 -6.45 -7.62
N LEU A 138 6.08 -5.70 -6.61
CA LEU A 138 5.46 -4.45 -6.15
C LEU A 138 6.36 -3.28 -6.57
N THR A 139 5.79 -2.32 -7.28
CA THR A 139 6.44 -1.04 -7.59
C THR A 139 5.76 0.05 -6.77
N LEU A 140 6.54 0.84 -6.03
CA LEU A 140 6.10 2.07 -5.36
C LEU A 140 6.83 3.26 -5.99
N TRP A 141 6.13 4.35 -6.29
CA TRP A 141 6.79 5.53 -6.86
C TRP A 141 6.16 6.86 -6.45
N THR A 142 6.97 7.90 -6.47
CA THR A 142 6.59 9.32 -6.43
C THR A 142 7.01 10.00 -7.73
N ALA A 143 7.02 11.34 -7.76
CA ALA A 143 7.61 12.07 -8.88
C ALA A 143 9.15 12.00 -8.87
N GLU A 144 9.76 11.74 -7.71
CA GLU A 144 11.21 11.76 -7.49
C GLU A 144 11.81 10.37 -7.33
N ASP A 145 11.07 9.44 -6.72
CA ASP A 145 11.58 8.15 -6.28
C ASP A 145 10.84 6.99 -6.95
N ASN A 146 11.57 5.92 -7.28
CA ASN A 146 11.00 4.66 -7.76
C ASN A 146 11.59 3.48 -6.97
N LEU A 147 10.73 2.66 -6.37
CA LEU A 147 11.10 1.53 -5.53
C LEU A 147 10.50 0.25 -6.09
N VAL A 148 11.31 -0.78 -6.26
CA VAL A 148 10.85 -2.09 -6.73
C VAL A 148 11.10 -3.13 -5.65
N PHE A 149 10.06 -3.88 -5.32
CA PHE A 149 10.08 -4.93 -4.32
C PHE A 149 9.62 -6.26 -4.91
N ILE A 150 10.08 -7.36 -4.32
CA ILE A 150 9.67 -8.73 -4.64
C ILE A 150 8.98 -9.33 -3.41
N ARG A 151 7.93 -10.11 -3.64
CA ARG A 151 7.21 -10.80 -2.57
C ARG A 151 8.09 -11.86 -1.90
N LEU A 152 8.00 -11.95 -0.57
CA LEU A 152 8.63 -13.00 0.24
C LEU A 152 7.70 -14.18 0.50
#